data_AF-A0AAN7BDM1-F1
#
_entry.id   AF-A0AAN7BDM1-F1
#
_cell.length_a   1.000
_cell.length_b   1.000
_cell.length_c   1.000
_cell.angle_alpha   90.00
_cell.angle_beta   90.00
_cell.angle_gamma   90.00
#
_symmetry.space_group_name_H-M   'P 1'
#
loop_
_entity.id
_entity.type
_entity.pdbx_description
1 polymer ?
#
loop_
_entity_poly.entity_id
_entity_poly.type
_entity_poly.pdbx_seq_one_letter_code
_entity_poly.pdbx_strand_id
1 'polypeptide(L)'
;MPPRTKRTRHQRRVLFPVKLASRLTPKQANMSSAASTSPAPQPSSTSKSPQPESPITVLGDGNEQNDDNDGFVDEEIFVADAKGFPAHMIPDLYTEPPPIRDALVTETSRVQDKTVDVCLPYLTGEEDGHLVYNPHGVPSLEREKHIGFLHKSLGRLPGGFVAADASRPWFLYWALSGLVLLGEDVSSYREAVIETALSFQNEQGGFGGGGKQTSHLATTYATVLAIALVGGEEAYEVIDRDAMWRWLCSLKQPDGGFQVCVGGEEDIRGAYCATVIITLLNIPLELTPASPAREGGLVNLLAGLGDYVRRCQTYEGGISGQPNAEAHGAYAFCALGCLSLLDDPRRIFHRYLNVPRLITWLSSRQYAPEGGFSGRTNKLVDGCYSHWVGACFPLIEACLSPASSGSEPAETATAAATTTHKLPPASETLFSREGLIRYILCCCQDETRRGGLRDKPGKMSDSYHTNYVLAGLSAAQHFWTLSLPLEEPAVPVPPSPEPVANPPEWSVLPLYLADGREAGGDDEATAATTLFNQSDRVRPVHPVYALPQEVVDTIRGYFFIAKEGAL
;
A
#
# COMPACT_ATOMS: atom_id res chain seq x y z
N MET A 1 -21.74 66.19 3.25
CA MET A 1 -22.56 66.05 4.48
C MET A 1 -23.92 65.53 4.07
N PRO A 2 -24.28 64.29 4.45
CA PRO A 2 -25.04 63.99 5.69
C PRO A 2 -24.37 62.88 6.54
N PRO A 3 -24.89 62.54 7.76
CA PRO A 3 -24.07 61.95 8.83
C PRO A 3 -24.03 60.41 8.88
N ARG A 4 -22.89 59.90 9.37
CA ARG A 4 -22.60 58.49 9.67
C ARG A 4 -23.44 57.96 10.85
N THR A 5 -24.21 56.90 10.63
CA THR A 5 -24.82 56.07 11.68
C THR A 5 -23.87 54.96 12.13
N LYS A 6 -23.56 54.92 13.43
CA LYS A 6 -22.75 53.88 14.09
C LYS A 6 -23.53 52.56 14.13
N ARG A 7 -22.98 51.48 13.57
CA ARG A 7 -23.45 50.10 13.81
C ARG A 7 -22.71 49.51 15.01
N THR A 8 -23.43 49.26 16.11
CA THR A 8 -22.96 48.51 17.27
C THR A 8 -22.99 47.01 16.98
N ARG A 9 -21.83 46.34 17.13
CA ARG A 9 -21.67 44.89 17.00
C ARG A 9 -22.10 44.24 18.33
N HIS A 10 -23.18 43.46 18.35
CA HIS A 10 -23.51 42.59 19.49
C HIS A 10 -22.67 41.31 19.42
N GLN A 11 -21.70 41.16 20.32
CA GLN A 11 -21.07 39.87 20.60
C GLN A 11 -22.01 39.06 21.50
N ARG A 12 -22.47 37.89 21.02
CA ARG A 12 -23.10 36.89 21.88
C ARG A 12 -22.00 36.13 22.62
N ARG A 13 -21.93 36.32 23.94
CA ARG A 13 -21.11 35.52 24.86
C ARG A 13 -21.84 34.22 25.16
N VAL A 14 -21.25 33.08 24.81
CA VAL A 14 -21.71 31.75 25.26
C VAL A 14 -20.97 31.42 26.55
N LEU A 15 -21.71 31.24 27.64
CA LEU A 15 -21.18 30.86 28.96
C LEU A 15 -21.33 29.34 29.12
N PHE A 16 -20.23 28.63 29.38
CA PHE A 16 -20.26 27.24 29.82
C PHE A 16 -20.33 27.19 31.35
N PRO A 17 -21.28 26.47 31.96
CA PRO A 17 -21.34 26.34 33.41
C PRO A 17 -20.30 25.33 33.91
N VAL A 18 -19.39 25.80 34.77
CA VAL A 18 -18.48 24.97 35.56
C VAL A 18 -19.26 24.40 36.75
N LYS A 19 -19.37 23.08 36.87
CA LYS A 19 -19.88 22.43 38.10
C LYS A 19 -18.74 22.26 39.10
N LEU A 20 -18.87 22.97 40.23
CA LEU A 20 -18.01 22.85 41.40
C LEU A 20 -18.24 21.50 42.09
N ALA A 21 -17.16 20.79 42.40
CA ALA A 21 -17.18 19.55 43.16
C ALA A 21 -17.60 19.79 44.62
N SER A 22 -18.49 18.96 45.15
CA SER A 22 -18.71 18.84 46.60
C SER A 22 -18.39 17.41 47.04
N ARG A 23 -17.54 17.31 48.07
CA ARG A 23 -17.15 16.08 48.75
C ARG A 23 -18.31 15.56 49.59
N LEU A 24 -18.63 14.27 49.54
CA LEU A 24 -19.18 13.49 50.66
C LEU A 24 -18.81 12.00 50.50
N THR A 25 -18.55 11.37 51.65
CA THR A 25 -17.92 10.06 51.95
C THR A 25 -18.82 8.82 51.74
N PRO A 26 -18.27 7.58 51.79
CA PRO A 26 -18.85 6.40 51.13
C PRO A 26 -19.80 5.59 52.04
N LYS A 27 -20.86 5.03 51.43
CA LYS A 27 -21.59 3.87 51.96
C LYS A 27 -22.04 2.94 50.83
N GLN A 28 -21.91 1.64 51.13
CA GLN A 28 -22.23 0.46 50.33
C GLN A 28 -23.69 0.42 49.86
N ALA A 29 -23.94 -0.10 48.65
CA ALA A 29 -24.70 -1.34 48.40
C ALA A 29 -25.34 -1.39 46.99
N ASN A 30 -25.19 -2.57 46.36
CA ASN A 30 -26.10 -3.27 45.45
C ASN A 30 -26.61 -2.66 44.12
N MET A 31 -26.23 -3.39 43.07
CA MET A 31 -27.02 -3.89 41.92
C MET A 31 -28.36 -3.20 41.59
N SER A 32 -28.43 -2.61 40.39
CA SER A 32 -29.29 -3.01 39.26
C SER A 32 -29.54 -1.80 38.37
N SER A 33 -28.91 -1.73 37.18
CA SER A 33 -29.26 -0.76 36.15
C SER A 33 -30.20 -1.40 35.13
N ALA A 34 -31.43 -0.89 35.08
CA ALA A 34 -32.39 -1.15 34.03
C ALA A 34 -31.91 -0.55 32.70
N ALA A 35 -31.91 -1.38 31.66
CA ALA A 35 -31.70 -0.99 30.28
C ALA A 35 -33.00 -0.46 29.67
N SER A 36 -32.94 0.65 28.94
CA SER A 36 -33.99 1.10 28.03
C SER A 36 -33.54 0.88 26.59
N THR A 37 -34.02 -0.21 26.01
CA THR A 37 -33.97 -0.53 24.58
C THR A 37 -35.26 -0.08 23.89
N SER A 38 -35.16 0.28 22.60
CA SER A 38 -35.93 -0.28 21.46
C SER A 38 -35.98 0.69 20.27
N PRO A 39 -36.28 0.24 19.02
CA PRO A 39 -36.14 -1.11 18.45
C PRO A 39 -35.56 -1.16 17.01
N ALA A 40 -35.07 -2.35 16.64
CA ALA A 40 -34.93 -2.80 15.25
C ALA A 40 -36.13 -3.70 14.85
N PRO A 41 -36.47 -3.84 13.55
CA PRO A 41 -37.64 -4.60 13.12
C PRO A 41 -37.34 -6.11 12.97
N GLN A 42 -38.29 -6.96 13.37
CA GLN A 42 -38.27 -8.41 13.17
C GLN A 42 -39.06 -8.84 11.91
N PRO A 43 -38.69 -9.98 11.28
CA PRO A 43 -39.52 -10.71 10.33
C PRO A 43 -40.39 -11.78 11.03
N SER A 44 -41.55 -12.07 10.44
CA SER A 44 -42.57 -12.98 10.94
C SER A 44 -42.24 -14.46 10.73
N SER A 45 -42.47 -15.26 11.77
CA SER A 45 -42.45 -16.73 11.80
C SER A 45 -43.78 -17.36 11.37
N THR A 46 -43.75 -18.53 10.76
CA THR A 46 -44.70 -19.62 11.07
C THR A 46 -43.99 -20.96 11.12
N SER A 47 -44.17 -21.64 12.25
CA SER A 47 -43.64 -22.93 12.68
C SER A 47 -44.25 -24.14 11.96
N LYS A 48 -43.50 -25.24 11.87
CA LYS A 48 -43.88 -26.57 12.43
C LYS A 48 -42.74 -27.59 12.24
N SER A 49 -42.29 -28.17 13.35
CA SER A 49 -41.48 -29.40 13.43
C SER A 49 -42.39 -30.63 13.34
N PRO A 50 -41.88 -31.81 12.94
CA PRO A 50 -41.51 -32.81 13.96
C PRO A 50 -40.23 -33.62 13.67
N GLN A 51 -39.78 -34.29 14.73
CA GLN A 51 -38.61 -35.16 14.95
C GLN A 51 -38.86 -36.63 14.44
N PRO A 52 -37.88 -37.57 14.54
CA PRO A 52 -37.44 -38.46 13.45
C PRO A 52 -37.88 -39.93 13.58
N GLU A 53 -37.77 -40.68 12.48
CA GLU A 53 -37.77 -42.15 12.48
C GLU A 53 -36.68 -42.69 11.53
N SER A 54 -36.02 -43.75 11.96
CA SER A 54 -35.18 -44.67 11.19
C SER A 54 -35.75 -46.10 11.39
N PRO A 55 -35.20 -47.17 10.79
CA PRO A 55 -34.79 -47.42 9.40
C PRO A 55 -35.54 -48.65 8.80
N ILE A 56 -35.56 -48.84 7.48
CA ILE A 56 -35.95 -50.13 6.87
C ILE A 56 -35.00 -50.50 5.72
N THR A 57 -34.39 -51.68 5.88
CA THR A 57 -33.60 -52.50 4.95
C THR A 57 -34.48 -53.14 3.87
N VAL A 58 -34.00 -53.22 2.62
CA VAL A 58 -34.36 -54.29 1.67
C VAL A 58 -33.13 -54.70 0.85
N LEU A 59 -32.98 -56.02 0.76
CA LEU A 59 -31.96 -56.85 0.13
C LEU A 59 -32.17 -57.04 -1.39
N GLY A 60 -31.15 -57.55 -2.08
CA GLY A 60 -31.25 -58.25 -3.38
C GLY A 60 -30.00 -58.04 -4.23
N ASP A 61 -28.98 -58.89 -4.08
CA ASP A 61 -28.62 -60.04 -4.96
C ASP A 61 -27.91 -59.60 -6.26
N GLY A 62 -26.60 -59.83 -6.42
CA GLY A 62 -25.98 -61.00 -7.07
C GLY A 62 -25.43 -60.56 -8.45
N ASN A 63 -24.30 -60.99 -9.03
CA ASN A 63 -23.48 -62.18 -8.89
C ASN A 63 -22.13 -61.98 -9.66
N GLU A 64 -21.10 -62.73 -9.25
CA GLU A 64 -19.92 -63.25 -9.99
C GLU A 64 -18.96 -62.30 -10.76
N GLN A 65 -17.71 -62.10 -10.31
CA GLN A 65 -16.49 -62.94 -10.47
C GLN A 65 -15.90 -62.99 -11.89
N ASN A 66 -14.68 -62.44 -12.04
CA ASN A 66 -13.52 -63.17 -12.56
C ASN A 66 -12.23 -62.41 -12.22
N ASP A 67 -11.31 -63.15 -11.59
CA ASP A 67 -9.90 -62.83 -11.40
C ASP A 67 -9.18 -62.79 -12.77
N ASP A 68 -8.19 -61.89 -12.90
CA ASP A 68 -6.90 -62.24 -13.49
C ASP A 68 -5.85 -61.27 -12.92
N ASN A 69 -4.85 -61.88 -12.29
CA ASN A 69 -3.66 -61.27 -11.68
C ASN A 69 -2.53 -61.33 -12.70
N ASP A 70 -1.83 -60.23 -12.97
CA ASP A 70 -0.39 -60.27 -13.28
C ASP A 70 0.23 -58.89 -13.04
N GLY A 71 1.28 -58.87 -12.20
CA GLY A 71 1.76 -57.69 -11.51
C GLY A 71 2.78 -56.83 -12.26
N PHE A 72 2.93 -55.60 -11.78
CA PHE A 72 4.12 -54.77 -11.99
C PHE A 72 4.25 -53.74 -10.84
N VAL A 73 5.22 -54.00 -9.96
CA VAL A 73 6.05 -53.08 -9.15
C VAL A 73 5.37 -51.90 -8.44
N ASP A 74 5.34 -51.96 -7.10
CA ASP A 74 5.00 -50.86 -6.20
C ASP A 74 5.97 -49.67 -6.36
N GLU A 75 5.49 -48.57 -6.94
CA GLU A 75 5.93 -47.23 -6.58
C GLU A 75 4.89 -46.68 -5.60
N GLU A 76 5.26 -46.59 -4.32
CA GLU A 76 4.49 -45.90 -3.29
C GLU A 76 4.32 -44.43 -3.69
N ILE A 77 3.21 -44.11 -4.33
CA ILE A 77 2.69 -42.75 -4.34
C ILE A 77 2.28 -42.46 -2.90
N PHE A 78 3.09 -41.65 -2.22
CA PHE A 78 2.72 -41.02 -0.95
C PHE A 78 1.48 -40.13 -1.17
N VAL A 79 0.29 -40.71 -1.09
CA VAL A 79 -0.93 -39.97 -0.84
C VAL A 79 -0.93 -39.68 0.65
N ALA A 80 -0.37 -38.53 1.03
CA ALA A 80 -0.43 -38.05 2.39
C ALA A 80 -1.90 -37.80 2.77
N ASP A 81 -2.34 -38.56 3.76
CA ASP A 81 -3.63 -38.46 4.41
C ASP A 81 -3.81 -37.03 4.96
N ALA A 82 -4.90 -36.37 4.59
CA ALA A 82 -5.20 -34.99 4.94
C ALA A 82 -5.63 -34.88 6.41
N LYS A 83 -4.68 -35.03 7.35
CA LYS A 83 -4.84 -34.72 8.78
C LYS A 83 -3.48 -34.42 9.43
N GLY A 84 -3.22 -33.13 9.64
CA GLY A 84 -2.15 -32.62 10.51
C GLY A 84 -0.82 -32.39 9.78
N PHE A 85 -0.58 -31.14 9.37
CA PHE A 85 0.77 -30.69 8.99
C PHE A 85 1.69 -30.77 10.21
N PRO A 86 2.96 -31.12 10.03
CA PRO A 86 3.85 -31.21 11.17
C PRO A 86 4.23 -29.80 11.64
N ALA A 87 3.84 -29.46 12.88
CA ALA A 87 3.98 -28.15 13.51
C ALA A 87 5.42 -27.58 13.57
N HIS A 88 6.46 -28.35 13.19
CA HIS A 88 7.87 -27.96 13.31
C HIS A 88 8.40 -27.07 12.18
N MET A 89 7.56 -26.67 11.21
CA MET A 89 7.98 -25.90 10.01
C MET A 89 7.67 -24.40 10.08
N ILE A 90 6.90 -23.96 11.08
CA ILE A 90 6.53 -22.55 11.29
C ILE A 90 7.29 -22.05 12.52
N PRO A 91 8.11 -20.99 12.42
CA PRO A 91 8.86 -20.49 13.56
C PRO A 91 7.95 -20.09 14.73
N ASP A 92 8.37 -20.38 15.97
CA ASP A 92 7.64 -20.04 17.20
C ASP A 92 7.21 -18.57 17.28
N LEU A 93 8.00 -17.68 16.66
CA LEU A 93 7.70 -16.25 16.53
C LEU A 93 6.32 -15.96 15.92
N TYR A 94 5.81 -16.85 15.05
CA TYR A 94 4.54 -16.70 14.35
C TYR A 94 3.44 -17.64 14.87
N THR A 95 3.73 -18.47 15.89
CA THR A 95 2.77 -19.41 16.48
C THR A 95 2.40 -19.05 17.93
N GLU A 96 3.16 -18.15 18.57
CA GLU A 96 2.93 -17.73 19.95
C GLU A 96 2.73 -16.20 20.08
N PRO A 97 1.95 -15.75 21.09
CA PRO A 97 1.87 -14.32 21.40
C PRO A 97 3.21 -13.79 21.96
N PRO A 98 3.44 -12.47 21.94
CA PRO A 98 4.67 -11.89 22.49
C PRO A 98 4.90 -12.28 23.96
N PRO A 99 6.15 -12.57 24.35
CA PRO A 99 6.45 -13.05 25.71
C PRO A 99 6.23 -11.99 26.79
N ILE A 100 6.29 -10.70 26.42
CA ILE A 100 6.04 -9.59 27.34
C ILE A 100 4.59 -9.16 27.19
N ARG A 101 3.81 -9.34 28.26
CA ARG A 101 2.42 -8.89 28.36
C ARG A 101 2.23 -8.10 29.63
N ASP A 102 1.84 -6.83 29.50
CA ASP A 102 1.56 -5.98 30.64
C ASP A 102 0.30 -6.45 31.39
N ALA A 103 0.33 -6.38 32.72
CA ALA A 103 -0.86 -6.69 33.54
C ALA A 103 -1.97 -5.64 33.40
N LEU A 104 -1.65 -4.43 32.91
CA LEU A 104 -2.62 -3.36 32.70
C LEU A 104 -3.42 -3.60 31.41
N VAL A 105 -4.71 -3.90 31.58
CA VAL A 105 -5.62 -4.08 30.44
C VAL A 105 -6.29 -2.76 30.06
N THR A 106 -6.11 -2.35 28.81
CA THR A 106 -6.73 -1.15 28.22
C THR A 106 -7.59 -1.54 27.01
N GLU A 107 -8.27 -0.57 26.40
CA GLU A 107 -8.92 -0.82 25.11
C GLU A 107 -7.91 -1.28 24.05
N THR A 108 -6.75 -0.61 23.97
CA THR A 108 -5.66 -0.96 23.05
C THR A 108 -5.20 -2.41 23.22
N SER A 109 -4.91 -2.84 24.46
CA SER A 109 -4.44 -4.21 24.67
C SER A 109 -5.52 -5.24 24.33
N ARG A 110 -6.79 -4.97 24.65
CA ARG A 110 -7.90 -5.88 24.30
C ARG A 110 -8.07 -6.06 22.79
N VAL A 111 -7.99 -4.97 22.01
CA VAL A 111 -8.15 -5.08 20.56
C VAL A 111 -6.90 -5.70 19.91
N GLN A 112 -5.71 -5.48 20.48
CA GLN A 112 -4.48 -6.13 20.05
C GLN A 112 -4.54 -7.63 20.30
N ASP A 113 -4.91 -8.05 21.51
CA ASP A 113 -5.10 -9.47 21.87
C ASP A 113 -6.09 -10.15 20.94
N LYS A 114 -7.26 -9.53 20.75
CA LYS A 114 -8.27 -10.05 19.81
C LYS A 114 -7.75 -10.15 18.38
N THR A 115 -6.86 -9.25 17.96
CA THR A 115 -6.28 -9.29 16.60
C THR A 115 -5.30 -10.44 16.46
N VAL A 116 -4.45 -10.66 17.47
CA VAL A 116 -3.56 -11.82 17.54
C VAL A 116 -4.36 -13.11 17.51
N ASP A 117 -5.41 -13.22 18.34
CA ASP A 117 -6.27 -14.40 18.44
C ASP A 117 -6.94 -14.78 17.11
N VAL A 118 -7.30 -13.80 16.27
CA VAL A 118 -7.90 -14.08 14.94
C VAL A 118 -6.87 -14.28 13.83
N CYS A 119 -5.60 -13.92 14.03
CA CYS A 119 -4.53 -14.15 13.05
C CYS A 119 -3.86 -15.51 13.27
N LEU A 120 -3.71 -15.95 14.52
CA LEU A 120 -2.96 -17.17 14.87
C LEU A 120 -3.45 -18.41 14.12
N PRO A 121 -4.76 -18.73 14.02
CA PRO A 121 -5.22 -19.93 13.32
C PRO A 121 -4.84 -19.98 11.83
N TYR A 122 -4.81 -18.81 11.17
CA TYR A 122 -4.34 -18.67 9.80
C TYR A 122 -2.82 -18.87 9.69
N LEU A 123 -2.07 -18.31 10.64
CA LEU A 123 -0.60 -18.39 10.68
C LEU A 123 -0.10 -19.80 10.99
N THR A 124 -0.83 -20.56 11.82
CA THR A 124 -0.48 -21.94 12.22
C THR A 124 -1.03 -23.01 11.26
N GLY A 125 -1.86 -22.62 10.29
CA GLY A 125 -2.52 -23.56 9.37
C GLY A 125 -3.59 -24.43 10.05
N GLU A 126 -4.13 -23.99 11.18
CA GLU A 126 -5.21 -24.69 11.91
C GLU A 126 -6.58 -24.49 11.25
N GLU A 127 -6.77 -23.38 10.52
CA GLU A 127 -8.10 -22.95 10.08
C GLU A 127 -8.56 -23.53 8.73
N ASP A 128 -7.76 -24.33 8.01
CA ASP A 128 -8.18 -24.76 6.67
C ASP A 128 -7.71 -26.15 6.22
N GLY A 129 -8.66 -27.06 6.02
CA GLY A 129 -8.44 -28.40 5.47
C GLY A 129 -8.40 -28.46 3.94
N HIS A 130 -8.54 -27.32 3.25
CA HIS A 130 -8.65 -27.24 1.79
C HIS A 130 -7.48 -26.50 1.11
N LEU A 131 -6.68 -25.75 1.85
CA LEU A 131 -5.52 -25.03 1.30
C LEU A 131 -4.29 -25.95 1.23
N VAL A 132 -3.52 -25.77 0.16
CA VAL A 132 -2.22 -26.43 -0.01
C VAL A 132 -1.15 -25.48 0.53
N TYR A 133 -0.41 -25.94 1.52
CA TYR A 133 0.71 -25.22 2.12
C TYR A 133 2.02 -25.69 1.52
N ASN A 134 2.95 -24.76 1.31
CA ASN A 134 4.31 -25.08 0.91
C ASN A 134 5.13 -25.62 2.12
N PRO A 135 6.40 -26.04 1.94
CA PRO A 135 7.26 -26.53 3.02
C PRO A 135 7.51 -25.52 4.16
N HIS A 136 7.09 -24.27 4.05
CA HIS A 136 7.24 -23.28 5.11
C HIS A 136 5.93 -23.01 5.88
N GLY A 137 4.87 -23.79 5.61
CA GLY A 137 3.55 -23.59 6.20
C GLY A 137 2.87 -22.33 5.68
N VAL A 138 3.16 -21.92 4.44
CA VAL A 138 2.56 -20.74 3.80
C VAL A 138 1.69 -21.20 2.62
N PRO A 139 0.42 -20.75 2.52
CA PRO A 139 -0.44 -21.12 1.40
C PRO A 139 -0.06 -20.35 0.13
N SER A 140 -0.39 -20.92 -1.03
CA SER A 140 -0.22 -20.24 -2.31
C SER A 140 -1.12 -19.01 -2.44
N LEU A 141 -0.71 -18.09 -3.32
CA LEU A 141 -1.53 -16.94 -3.71
C LEU A 141 -2.70 -17.42 -4.59
N GLU A 142 -3.93 -17.11 -4.19
CA GLU A 142 -5.16 -17.47 -4.89
C GLU A 142 -5.42 -16.53 -6.09
N ARG A 143 -4.44 -16.48 -7.00
CA ARG A 143 -4.30 -15.52 -8.11
C ARG A 143 -5.60 -15.37 -8.92
N GLU A 144 -6.17 -16.48 -9.39
CA GLU A 144 -7.37 -16.45 -10.24
C GLU A 144 -8.59 -15.88 -9.52
N LYS A 145 -8.74 -16.15 -8.21
CA LYS A 145 -9.82 -15.56 -7.40
C LYS A 145 -9.65 -14.04 -7.31
N HIS A 146 -8.41 -13.57 -7.14
CA HIS A 146 -8.10 -12.16 -7.04
C HIS A 146 -8.27 -11.43 -8.38
N ILE A 147 -7.86 -12.03 -9.50
CA ILE A 147 -8.09 -11.53 -10.85
C ILE A 147 -9.61 -11.37 -11.10
N GLY A 148 -10.40 -12.41 -10.83
CA GLY A 148 -11.86 -12.37 -10.99
C GLY A 148 -12.52 -11.28 -10.12
N PHE A 149 -12.03 -11.08 -8.89
CA PHE A 149 -12.49 -10.02 -8.00
C PHE A 149 -12.22 -8.62 -8.58
N LEU A 150 -11.03 -8.39 -9.13
CA LEU A 150 -10.62 -7.08 -9.66
C LEU A 150 -11.37 -6.73 -10.95
N HIS A 151 -11.54 -7.67 -11.88
CA HIS A 151 -12.39 -7.46 -13.06
C HIS A 151 -13.82 -7.09 -12.68
N LYS A 152 -14.39 -7.78 -11.67
CA LYS A 152 -15.73 -7.44 -11.15
C LYS A 152 -15.78 -6.04 -10.53
N SER A 153 -14.69 -5.60 -9.90
CA SER A 153 -14.57 -4.27 -9.29
C SER A 153 -14.49 -3.13 -10.32
N LEU A 154 -14.08 -3.42 -11.55
CA LEU A 154 -14.13 -2.48 -12.69
C LEU A 154 -15.52 -2.39 -13.33
N GLY A 155 -16.43 -3.31 -12.99
CA GLY A 155 -17.81 -3.30 -13.45
C GLY A 155 -18.72 -2.38 -12.64
N ARG A 156 -20.04 -2.63 -12.75
CA ARG A 156 -21.05 -1.85 -12.01
C ARG A 156 -21.02 -2.18 -10.51
N LEU A 157 -20.75 -1.17 -9.70
CA LEU A 157 -20.76 -1.28 -8.24
C LEU A 157 -22.19 -1.22 -7.64
N PRO A 158 -22.47 -1.94 -6.55
CA PRO A 158 -23.75 -1.85 -5.82
C PRO A 158 -24.01 -0.47 -5.22
N GLY A 159 -25.28 -0.13 -4.97
CA GLY A 159 -25.69 1.18 -4.44
C GLY A 159 -25.07 1.57 -3.08
N GLY A 160 -24.61 0.60 -2.28
CA GLY A 160 -23.88 0.86 -1.03
C GLY A 160 -22.55 1.61 -1.22
N PHE A 161 -22.00 1.63 -2.43
CA PHE A 161 -20.76 2.36 -2.76
C PHE A 161 -20.96 3.87 -2.93
N VAL A 162 -22.18 4.41 -2.76
CA VAL A 162 -22.45 5.85 -2.89
C VAL A 162 -21.60 6.72 -1.97
N ALA A 163 -21.19 6.20 -0.81
CA ALA A 163 -20.29 6.91 0.12
C ALA A 163 -18.89 7.16 -0.48
N ALA A 164 -18.51 6.39 -1.51
CA ALA A 164 -17.24 6.50 -2.21
C ALA A 164 -17.38 7.10 -3.62
N ASP A 165 -18.50 7.79 -3.92
CA ASP A 165 -18.74 8.40 -5.23
C ASP A 165 -17.68 9.45 -5.61
N ALA A 166 -17.10 10.14 -4.62
CA ALA A 166 -15.98 11.06 -4.83
C ALA A 166 -14.61 10.36 -4.99
N SER A 167 -14.58 9.02 -4.99
CA SER A 167 -13.37 8.21 -5.08
C SER A 167 -13.40 7.24 -6.25
N ARG A 168 -14.29 7.43 -7.25
CA ARG A 168 -14.37 6.53 -8.41
C ARG A 168 -13.03 6.35 -9.15
N PRO A 169 -12.20 7.38 -9.37
CA PRO A 169 -10.84 7.21 -9.94
C PRO A 169 -9.97 6.22 -9.19
N TRP A 170 -10.11 6.16 -7.87
CA TRP A 170 -9.34 5.23 -7.05
C TRP A 170 -9.72 3.77 -7.31
N PHE A 171 -11.00 3.46 -7.51
CA PHE A 171 -11.42 2.10 -7.88
C PHE A 171 -10.83 1.66 -9.22
N LEU A 172 -10.69 2.57 -10.18
CA LEU A 172 -10.01 2.28 -11.44
C LEU A 172 -8.54 1.96 -11.21
N TYR A 173 -7.81 2.86 -10.54
CA TYR A 173 -6.39 2.65 -10.25
C TYR A 173 -6.15 1.37 -9.46
N TRP A 174 -6.86 1.15 -8.35
CA TRP A 174 -6.65 -0.01 -7.50
C TRP A 174 -6.93 -1.32 -8.25
N ALA A 175 -7.99 -1.38 -9.04
CA ALA A 175 -8.32 -2.59 -9.77
C ALA A 175 -7.36 -2.85 -10.94
N LEU A 176 -7.05 -1.83 -11.75
CA LEU A 176 -6.11 -1.96 -12.88
C LEU A 176 -4.69 -2.27 -12.40
N SER A 177 -4.23 -1.59 -11.35
CA SER A 177 -2.91 -1.84 -10.75
C SER A 177 -2.85 -3.26 -10.20
N GLY A 178 -3.85 -3.70 -9.42
CA GLY A 178 -3.92 -5.07 -8.92
C GLY A 178 -3.85 -6.13 -10.04
N LEU A 179 -4.58 -5.90 -11.14
CA LEU A 179 -4.56 -6.79 -12.32
C LEU A 179 -3.16 -6.85 -12.93
N VAL A 180 -2.54 -5.70 -13.18
CA VAL A 180 -1.17 -5.62 -13.71
C VAL A 180 -0.19 -6.34 -12.78
N LEU A 181 -0.28 -6.15 -11.45
CA LEU A 181 0.59 -6.84 -10.50
C LEU A 181 0.43 -8.37 -10.51
N LEU A 182 -0.77 -8.86 -10.85
CA LEU A 182 -1.04 -10.28 -11.03
C LEU A 182 -0.66 -10.81 -12.42
N GLY A 183 -0.14 -9.96 -13.30
CA GLY A 183 0.36 -10.34 -14.63
C GLY A 183 -0.63 -10.11 -15.77
N GLU A 184 -1.81 -9.54 -15.50
CA GLU A 184 -2.84 -9.32 -16.52
C GLU A 184 -2.51 -8.11 -17.42
N ASP A 185 -2.89 -8.21 -18.70
CA ASP A 185 -2.91 -7.08 -19.62
C ASP A 185 -4.22 -6.29 -19.45
N VAL A 186 -4.09 -5.00 -19.15
CA VAL A 186 -5.22 -4.09 -18.93
C VAL A 186 -5.50 -3.17 -20.13
N SER A 187 -4.80 -3.35 -21.25
CA SER A 187 -4.97 -2.53 -22.46
C SER A 187 -6.41 -2.50 -23.00
N SER A 188 -7.17 -3.58 -22.77
CA SER A 188 -8.59 -3.67 -23.15
C SER A 188 -9.50 -2.65 -22.45
N TYR A 189 -9.06 -2.08 -21.32
CA TYR A 189 -9.81 -1.05 -20.59
C TYR A 189 -9.52 0.38 -21.09
N ARG A 190 -8.60 0.57 -22.03
CA ARG A 190 -8.10 1.88 -22.43
C ARG A 190 -9.19 2.85 -22.87
N GLU A 191 -10.07 2.43 -23.76
CA GLU A 191 -11.18 3.27 -24.26
C GLU A 191 -12.12 3.70 -23.12
N ALA A 192 -12.48 2.77 -22.24
CA ALA A 192 -13.34 3.08 -21.08
C ALA A 192 -12.65 4.03 -20.08
N VAL A 193 -11.34 3.89 -19.88
CA VAL A 193 -10.55 4.80 -19.04
C VAL A 193 -10.48 6.19 -19.67
N ILE A 194 -10.30 6.29 -20.99
CA ILE A 194 -10.33 7.56 -21.75
C ILE A 194 -11.67 8.27 -21.57
N GLU A 195 -12.78 7.57 -21.84
CA GLU A 195 -14.13 8.14 -21.68
C GLU A 195 -14.37 8.61 -20.24
N THR A 196 -13.93 7.81 -19.27
CA THR A 196 -14.09 8.13 -17.85
C THR A 196 -13.25 9.35 -17.48
N ALA A 197 -11.99 9.43 -17.90
CA ALA A 197 -11.09 10.54 -17.65
C ALA A 197 -11.64 11.85 -18.26
N LEU A 198 -12.09 11.81 -19.52
CA LEU A 198 -12.73 12.96 -20.17
C LEU A 198 -13.96 13.45 -19.40
N SER A 199 -14.75 12.54 -18.83
CA SER A 199 -15.92 12.92 -18.04
C SER A 199 -15.57 13.53 -16.67
N PHE A 200 -14.36 13.27 -16.15
CA PHE A 200 -13.91 13.70 -14.82
C PHE A 200 -12.99 14.92 -14.86
N GLN A 201 -12.39 15.22 -16.01
CA GLN A 201 -11.49 16.35 -16.19
C GLN A 201 -12.26 17.67 -16.17
N ASN A 202 -11.73 18.66 -15.46
CA ASN A 202 -12.32 19.98 -15.41
C ASN A 202 -11.55 20.96 -16.31
N GLU A 203 -12.26 21.92 -16.91
CA GLU A 203 -11.67 22.97 -17.76
C GLU A 203 -10.62 23.82 -17.02
N GLN A 204 -10.74 23.93 -15.69
CA GLN A 204 -9.78 24.66 -14.86
C GLN A 204 -8.52 23.85 -14.52
N GLY A 205 -8.47 22.57 -14.91
CA GLY A 205 -7.35 21.65 -14.69
C GLY A 205 -7.63 20.59 -13.62
N GLY A 206 -6.98 19.43 -13.77
CA GLY A 206 -7.12 18.29 -12.87
C GLY A 206 -8.39 17.45 -13.08
N PHE A 207 -8.50 16.36 -12.32
CA PHE A 207 -9.63 15.44 -12.37
C PHE A 207 -10.38 15.38 -11.03
N GLY A 208 -11.71 15.42 -11.09
CA GLY A 208 -12.59 15.22 -9.93
C GLY A 208 -12.83 13.74 -9.59
N GLY A 209 -13.58 13.49 -8.52
CA GLY A 209 -14.01 12.13 -8.13
C GLY A 209 -15.11 11.52 -9.01
N GLY A 210 -15.71 12.33 -9.86
CA GLY A 210 -16.78 11.98 -10.78
C GLY A 210 -17.15 13.19 -11.65
N GLY A 211 -18.00 13.00 -12.65
CA GLY A 211 -18.38 14.09 -13.55
C GLY A 211 -18.99 15.28 -12.79
N LYS A 212 -18.51 16.50 -13.13
CA LYS A 212 -18.86 17.78 -12.49
C LYS A 212 -18.41 17.96 -11.04
N GLN A 213 -17.66 17.01 -10.47
CA GLN A 213 -17.01 17.22 -9.18
C GLN A 213 -15.73 18.03 -9.37
N THR A 214 -15.42 18.90 -8.40
CA THR A 214 -14.20 19.72 -8.42
C THR A 214 -12.95 18.85 -8.44
N SER A 215 -11.92 19.30 -9.16
CA SER A 215 -10.62 18.63 -9.21
C SER A 215 -10.00 18.49 -7.82
N HIS A 216 -9.37 17.35 -7.58
CA HIS A 216 -8.72 17.02 -6.32
C HIS A 216 -7.45 16.20 -6.59
N LEU A 217 -6.37 16.44 -5.84
CA LEU A 217 -5.05 15.85 -6.08
C LEU A 217 -5.07 14.32 -5.99
N ALA A 218 -5.77 13.77 -5.00
CA ALA A 218 -5.93 12.32 -4.86
C ALA A 218 -6.60 11.67 -6.08
N THR A 219 -7.69 12.26 -6.60
CA THR A 219 -8.40 11.72 -7.77
C THR A 219 -7.65 11.98 -9.06
N THR A 220 -6.95 13.12 -9.16
CA THR A 220 -6.05 13.43 -10.27
C THR A 220 -4.91 12.44 -10.35
N TYR A 221 -4.26 12.15 -9.22
CA TYR A 221 -3.22 11.12 -9.11
C TYR A 221 -3.75 9.77 -9.58
N ALA A 222 -4.88 9.31 -9.03
CA ALA A 222 -5.46 8.01 -9.38
C ALA A 222 -5.83 7.93 -10.88
N THR A 223 -6.42 8.99 -11.46
CA THR A 223 -6.73 9.03 -12.89
C THR A 223 -5.47 8.98 -13.75
N VAL A 224 -4.44 9.77 -13.41
CA VAL A 224 -3.16 9.76 -14.15
C VAL A 224 -2.49 8.39 -14.08
N LEU A 225 -2.49 7.74 -12.92
CA LEU A 225 -1.94 6.38 -12.79
C LEU A 225 -2.76 5.34 -13.57
N ALA A 226 -4.09 5.45 -13.56
CA ALA A 226 -4.95 4.57 -14.36
C ALA A 226 -4.70 4.74 -15.87
N ILE A 227 -4.52 5.98 -16.34
CA ILE A 227 -4.12 6.29 -17.72
C ILE A 227 -2.75 5.68 -18.04
N ALA A 228 -1.77 5.83 -17.14
CA ALA A 228 -0.45 5.24 -17.31
C ALA A 228 -0.53 3.72 -17.47
N LEU A 229 -1.31 3.04 -16.63
CA LEU A 229 -1.44 1.58 -16.64
C LEU A 229 -2.03 1.03 -17.93
N VAL A 230 -3.07 1.67 -18.50
CA VAL A 230 -3.66 1.23 -19.78
C VAL A 230 -2.81 1.60 -21.00
N GLY A 231 -1.95 2.61 -20.85
CA GLY A 231 -1.02 3.10 -21.87
C GLY A 231 -1.69 3.60 -23.14
N GLY A 232 -0.89 3.87 -24.17
CA GLY A 232 -1.35 4.36 -25.47
C GLY A 232 -1.33 5.89 -25.58
N GLU A 233 -0.84 6.41 -26.71
CA GLU A 233 -0.75 7.87 -26.94
C GLU A 233 -2.13 8.52 -26.86
N GLU A 234 -3.17 7.85 -27.34
CA GLU A 234 -4.56 8.28 -27.27
C GLU A 234 -5.04 8.46 -25.82
N ALA A 235 -4.54 7.65 -24.88
CA ALA A 235 -4.86 7.78 -23.47
C ALA A 235 -4.07 8.93 -22.83
N TYR A 236 -2.85 9.19 -23.28
CA TYR A 236 -2.02 10.28 -22.78
C TYR A 236 -2.50 11.66 -23.25
N GLU A 237 -2.95 11.77 -24.50
CA GLU A 237 -3.45 13.02 -25.10
C GLU A 237 -4.74 13.54 -24.46
N VAL A 238 -5.46 12.73 -23.68
CA VAL A 238 -6.64 13.22 -22.95
C VAL A 238 -6.28 14.22 -21.86
N ILE A 239 -5.02 14.24 -21.39
CA ILE A 239 -4.61 15.05 -20.23
C ILE A 239 -4.30 16.48 -20.69
N ASP A 240 -5.12 17.44 -20.26
CA ASP A 240 -4.83 18.87 -20.47
C ASP A 240 -3.74 19.34 -19.50
N ARG A 241 -2.48 19.27 -19.96
CA ARG A 241 -1.29 19.63 -19.17
C ARG A 241 -1.23 21.11 -18.80
N ASP A 242 -1.73 21.99 -19.65
CA ASP A 242 -1.68 23.42 -19.42
C ASP A 242 -2.72 23.85 -18.36
N ALA A 243 -3.94 23.33 -18.45
CA ALA A 243 -4.92 23.48 -17.38
C ALA A 243 -4.44 22.82 -16.07
N MET A 244 -3.88 21.61 -16.13
CA MET A 244 -3.27 20.92 -14.98
C MET A 244 -2.20 21.77 -14.29
N TRP A 245 -1.28 22.36 -15.05
CA TRP A 245 -0.23 23.23 -14.54
C TRP A 245 -0.78 24.44 -13.79
N ARG A 246 -1.74 25.16 -14.39
CA ARG A 246 -2.37 26.33 -13.75
C ARG A 246 -3.09 25.94 -12.47
N TRP A 247 -3.79 24.81 -12.49
CA TRP A 247 -4.47 24.28 -11.31
C TRP A 247 -3.48 23.92 -10.20
N LEU A 248 -2.40 23.18 -10.50
CA LEU A 248 -1.34 22.86 -9.54
C LEU A 248 -0.72 24.12 -8.93
N CYS A 249 -0.50 25.17 -9.74
CA CYS A 249 -0.02 26.47 -9.25
C CYS A 249 -1.00 27.11 -8.26
N SER A 250 -2.31 26.92 -8.43
CA SER A 250 -3.32 27.45 -7.50
C SER A 250 -3.35 26.72 -6.16
N LEU A 251 -2.85 25.48 -6.10
CA LEU A 251 -2.83 24.66 -4.90
C LEU A 251 -1.57 24.84 -4.05
N LYS A 252 -0.46 25.29 -4.66
CA LYS A 252 0.82 25.47 -3.98
C LYS A 252 0.74 26.54 -2.89
N GLN A 253 1.14 26.21 -1.67
CA GLN A 253 1.04 27.12 -0.52
C GLN A 253 2.38 27.81 -0.18
N PRO A 254 2.33 28.98 0.50
CA PRO A 254 3.52 29.74 0.92
C PRO A 254 4.50 28.99 1.81
N ASP A 255 4.05 28.00 2.57
CA ASP A 255 4.88 27.25 3.51
C ASP A 255 5.63 26.07 2.83
N GLY A 256 5.36 25.85 1.54
CA GLY A 256 5.95 24.80 0.71
C GLY A 256 5.03 23.60 0.44
N GLY A 257 3.92 23.45 1.16
CA GLY A 257 2.97 22.37 0.92
C GLY A 257 2.01 22.62 -0.25
N PHE A 258 1.00 21.76 -0.35
CA PHE A 258 -0.05 21.81 -1.36
C PHE A 258 -1.40 21.52 -0.71
N GLN A 259 -2.40 22.32 -1.03
CA GLN A 259 -3.78 21.95 -0.78
C GLN A 259 -4.19 20.78 -1.68
N VAL A 260 -5.04 19.89 -1.18
CA VAL A 260 -5.54 18.75 -1.98
C VAL A 260 -6.55 19.17 -3.05
N CYS A 261 -7.25 20.28 -2.84
CA CYS A 261 -8.10 20.95 -3.82
C CYS A 261 -8.21 22.44 -3.43
N VAL A 262 -8.78 23.26 -4.31
CA VAL A 262 -8.90 24.71 -4.04
C VAL A 262 -9.78 24.92 -2.80
N GLY A 263 -9.18 25.46 -1.73
CA GLY A 263 -9.86 25.66 -0.45
C GLY A 263 -10.01 24.39 0.42
N GLY A 264 -9.43 23.27 0.01
CA GLY A 264 -9.38 22.02 0.78
C GLY A 264 -8.29 22.02 1.84
N GLU A 265 -8.10 20.87 2.48
CA GLU A 265 -7.02 20.66 3.44
C GLU A 265 -5.64 20.67 2.78
N GLU A 266 -4.64 20.99 3.58
CA GLU A 266 -3.23 20.87 3.23
C GLU A 266 -2.60 19.77 4.08
N ASP A 267 -2.10 18.73 3.41
CA ASP A 267 -1.33 17.67 4.03
C ASP A 267 -0.37 17.03 3.03
N ILE A 268 0.47 16.12 3.52
CA ILE A 268 1.53 15.48 2.75
C ILE A 268 1.01 14.63 1.57
N ARG A 269 -0.27 14.25 1.55
CA ARG A 269 -0.87 13.57 0.39
C ARG A 269 -0.94 14.52 -0.79
N GLY A 270 -1.30 15.78 -0.55
CA GLY A 270 -1.28 16.83 -1.57
C GLY A 270 0.11 16.99 -2.16
N ALA A 271 1.13 17.11 -1.30
CA ALA A 271 2.53 17.16 -1.71
C ALA A 271 2.94 15.97 -2.61
N TYR A 272 2.64 14.74 -2.18
CA TYR A 272 3.04 13.53 -2.92
C TYR A 272 2.30 13.40 -4.26
N CYS A 273 0.97 13.56 -4.24
CA CYS A 273 0.16 13.48 -5.46
C CYS A 273 0.62 14.53 -6.47
N ALA A 274 0.81 15.79 -6.06
CA ALA A 274 1.26 16.86 -6.93
C ALA A 274 2.65 16.56 -7.53
N THR A 275 3.59 16.08 -6.71
CA THR A 275 4.97 15.81 -7.18
C THR A 275 5.01 14.63 -8.16
N VAL A 276 4.21 13.59 -7.94
CA VAL A 276 4.07 12.48 -8.90
C VAL A 276 3.47 12.97 -10.21
N ILE A 277 2.39 13.75 -10.17
CA ILE A 277 1.76 14.31 -11.39
C ILE A 277 2.75 15.20 -12.15
N ILE A 278 3.47 16.09 -11.45
CA ILE A 278 4.45 17.00 -12.05
C ILE A 278 5.53 16.20 -12.78
N THR A 279 6.06 15.16 -12.16
CA THR A 279 7.17 14.37 -12.71
C THR A 279 6.76 13.38 -13.79
N LEU A 280 5.59 12.74 -13.68
CA LEU A 280 5.09 11.83 -14.73
C LEU A 280 4.70 12.58 -16.00
N LEU A 281 4.08 13.74 -15.86
CA LEU A 281 3.53 14.52 -16.98
C LEU A 281 4.46 15.63 -17.47
N ASN A 282 5.67 15.73 -16.91
CA ASN A 282 6.64 16.78 -17.21
C ASN A 282 6.00 18.19 -17.17
N ILE A 283 5.35 18.53 -16.05
CA ILE A 283 4.66 19.81 -15.86
C ILE A 283 5.69 20.93 -15.64
N PRO A 284 5.50 22.14 -16.24
CA PRO A 284 6.39 23.27 -16.00
C PRO A 284 6.48 23.63 -14.52
N LEU A 285 7.68 23.95 -14.05
CA LEU A 285 7.90 24.23 -12.64
C LEU A 285 7.57 25.67 -12.26
N GLU A 286 7.65 26.64 -13.18
CA GLU A 286 7.41 28.05 -12.88
C GLU A 286 5.98 28.28 -12.37
N LEU A 287 5.84 29.08 -11.30
CA LEU A 287 4.52 29.42 -10.77
C LEU A 287 3.82 30.46 -11.64
N THR A 288 2.51 30.34 -11.79
CA THR A 288 1.70 31.45 -12.34
C THR A 288 1.76 32.68 -11.40
N PRO A 289 1.56 33.91 -11.92
CA PRO A 289 1.49 35.11 -11.08
C PRO A 289 0.40 35.09 -10.00
N ALA A 290 -0.66 34.31 -10.22
CA ALA A 290 -1.80 34.17 -9.32
C ALA A 290 -1.59 33.10 -8.23
N SER A 291 -0.48 32.35 -8.25
CA SER A 291 -0.21 31.33 -7.24
C SER A 291 -0.08 31.94 -5.84
N PRO A 292 -0.80 31.43 -4.82
CA PRO A 292 -0.69 31.95 -3.46
C PRO A 292 0.72 31.79 -2.88
N ALA A 293 1.47 30.78 -3.32
CA ALA A 293 2.86 30.57 -2.91
C ALA A 293 3.82 31.72 -3.22
N ARG A 294 3.48 32.61 -4.16
CA ARG A 294 4.28 33.82 -4.43
C ARG A 294 4.28 34.80 -3.26
N GLU A 295 3.24 34.79 -2.42
CA GLU A 295 3.22 35.58 -1.17
C GLU A 295 4.32 35.12 -0.20
N GLY A 296 4.68 33.83 -0.24
CA GLY A 296 5.81 33.26 0.50
C GLY A 296 7.18 33.44 -0.18
N GLY A 297 7.23 34.14 -1.31
CA GLY A 297 8.47 34.32 -2.09
C GLY A 297 8.92 33.06 -2.86
N LEU A 298 8.07 32.03 -2.98
CA LEU A 298 8.38 30.84 -3.75
C LEU A 298 8.28 31.13 -5.24
N VAL A 299 9.18 30.51 -6.02
CA VAL A 299 9.33 30.78 -7.47
C VAL A 299 8.89 29.61 -8.36
N ASN A 300 8.84 28.39 -7.81
CA ASN A 300 8.46 27.18 -8.57
C ASN A 300 7.63 26.20 -7.73
N LEU A 301 6.95 25.24 -8.38
CA LEU A 301 6.06 24.25 -7.76
C LEU A 301 6.75 23.33 -6.74
N LEU A 302 8.05 23.09 -6.86
CA LEU A 302 8.80 22.20 -5.98
C LEU A 302 9.49 22.95 -4.82
N ALA A 303 9.58 24.28 -4.90
CA ALA A 303 10.22 25.12 -3.90
C ALA A 303 9.55 24.97 -2.52
N GLY A 304 10.36 24.94 -1.45
CA GLY A 304 9.90 24.81 -0.06
C GLY A 304 9.37 23.42 0.34
N LEU A 305 9.24 22.47 -0.59
CA LEU A 305 8.61 21.18 -0.30
C LEU A 305 9.41 20.34 0.70
N GLY A 306 10.75 20.34 0.60
CA GLY A 306 11.61 19.65 1.57
C GLY A 306 11.48 20.22 2.99
N ASP A 307 11.34 21.54 3.12
CA ASP A 307 11.11 22.19 4.41
C ASP A 307 9.71 21.91 4.98
N TYR A 308 8.70 21.79 4.13
CA TYR A 308 7.36 21.34 4.53
C TYR A 308 7.43 19.91 5.09
N VAL A 309 8.03 18.98 4.35
CA VAL A 309 8.24 17.58 4.78
C VAL A 309 9.00 17.51 6.11
N ARG A 310 10.08 18.29 6.27
CA ARG A 310 10.88 18.36 7.50
C ARG A 310 10.02 18.71 8.72
N ARG A 311 9.07 19.62 8.59
CA ARG A 311 8.16 20.02 9.70
C ARG A 311 7.13 18.94 10.05
N CYS A 312 6.90 17.98 9.16
CA CYS A 312 6.01 16.85 9.41
C CYS A 312 6.71 15.68 10.13
N GLN A 313 8.05 15.67 10.24
CA GLN A 313 8.70 14.63 11.05
C GLN A 313 8.44 14.87 12.54
N THR A 314 7.97 13.84 13.23
CA THR A 314 7.52 13.92 14.62
C THR A 314 8.62 13.53 15.61
N TYR A 315 8.33 13.70 16.90
CA TYR A 315 9.18 13.17 17.97
C TYR A 315 9.23 11.64 18.01
N GLU A 316 8.32 10.92 17.34
CA GLU A 316 8.41 9.45 17.30
C GLU A 316 9.49 8.99 16.31
N GLY A 317 9.92 9.85 15.39
CA GLY A 317 10.82 9.54 14.27
C GLY A 317 10.09 9.38 12.95
N GLY A 318 8.84 8.92 12.98
CA GLY A 318 7.96 8.87 11.80
C GLY A 318 7.43 10.24 11.39
N ILE A 319 6.69 10.26 10.28
CA ILE A 319 6.21 11.48 9.63
C ILE A 319 4.68 11.53 9.68
N SER A 320 4.13 12.69 10.01
CA SER A 320 2.69 12.95 10.09
C SER A 320 2.15 13.60 8.81
N GLY A 321 0.83 13.67 8.68
CA GLY A 321 0.20 14.28 7.48
C GLY A 321 0.44 15.78 7.38
N GLN A 322 0.51 16.45 8.53
CA GLN A 322 0.78 17.88 8.67
C GLN A 322 1.65 18.10 9.91
N PRO A 323 2.32 19.27 10.06
CA PRO A 323 3.13 19.55 11.23
C PRO A 323 2.35 19.40 12.55
N ASN A 324 3.00 18.83 13.56
CA ASN A 324 2.45 18.59 14.92
C ASN A 324 1.31 17.56 15.01
N ALA A 325 1.11 16.71 13.99
CA ALA A 325 0.22 15.55 14.08
C ALA A 325 0.98 14.25 14.43
N GLU A 326 0.24 13.16 14.63
CA GLU A 326 0.80 11.83 14.94
C GLU A 326 1.50 11.21 13.73
N ALA A 327 2.59 10.48 13.96
CA ALA A 327 3.30 9.78 12.89
C ALA A 327 2.45 8.66 12.28
N HIS A 328 2.51 8.49 10.96
CA HIS A 328 1.69 7.51 10.25
C HIS A 328 2.38 6.95 9.02
N GLY A 329 2.26 5.64 8.78
CA GLY A 329 2.98 4.91 7.72
C GLY A 329 2.67 5.47 6.33
N ALA A 330 1.38 5.68 6.03
CA ALA A 330 0.96 6.28 4.76
C ALA A 330 1.56 7.67 4.51
N TYR A 331 1.67 8.49 5.56
CA TYR A 331 2.25 9.83 5.45
C TYR A 331 3.78 9.79 5.35
N ALA A 332 4.43 8.82 6.01
CA ALA A 332 5.85 8.54 5.83
C ALA A 332 6.18 8.15 4.39
N PHE A 333 5.40 7.26 3.78
CA PHE A 333 5.56 6.93 2.35
C PHE A 333 5.41 8.16 1.46
N CYS A 334 4.33 8.93 1.62
CA CYS A 334 4.13 10.15 0.83
C CYS A 334 5.30 11.13 0.97
N ALA A 335 5.80 11.35 2.19
CA ALA A 335 6.93 12.24 2.44
C ALA A 335 8.23 11.74 1.80
N LEU A 336 8.55 10.45 1.94
CA LEU A 336 9.75 9.86 1.35
C LEU A 336 9.67 9.88 -0.17
N GLY A 337 8.54 9.49 -0.74
CA GLY A 337 8.28 9.58 -2.17
C GLY A 337 8.42 11.01 -2.70
N CYS A 338 7.89 12.02 -2.01
CA CYS A 338 8.10 13.43 -2.36
C CYS A 338 9.58 13.76 -2.45
N LEU A 339 10.32 13.49 -1.37
CA LEU A 339 11.74 13.84 -1.31
C LEU A 339 12.55 13.09 -2.37
N SER A 340 12.25 11.81 -2.64
CA SER A 340 12.92 11.03 -3.69
C SER A 340 12.66 11.54 -5.10
N LEU A 341 11.58 12.30 -5.33
CA LEU A 341 11.30 12.96 -6.61
C LEU A 341 11.98 14.33 -6.74
N LEU A 342 12.41 14.92 -5.63
CA LEU A 342 13.09 16.21 -5.61
C LEU A 342 14.59 16.06 -5.82
N ASP A 343 15.22 15.05 -5.21
CA ASP A 343 16.65 14.78 -5.31
C ASP A 343 16.95 13.35 -4.84
N ASP A 344 18.21 12.93 -5.01
CA ASP A 344 18.71 11.62 -4.59
C ASP A 344 18.46 11.36 -3.08
N PRO A 345 17.83 10.23 -2.70
CA PRO A 345 17.60 9.83 -1.31
C PRO A 345 18.83 9.95 -0.41
N ARG A 346 20.04 9.62 -0.91
CA ARG A 346 21.32 9.69 -0.18
C ARG A 346 21.69 11.10 0.25
N ARG A 347 21.18 12.13 -0.43
CA ARG A 347 21.39 13.53 -0.08
C ARG A 347 20.19 14.12 0.66
N ILE A 348 19.01 13.95 0.07
CA ILE A 348 17.85 14.74 0.47
C ILE A 348 17.21 14.27 1.76
N PHE A 349 17.25 12.96 2.07
CA PHE A 349 16.73 12.47 3.33
C PHE A 349 17.60 12.96 4.49
N HIS A 350 18.93 12.90 4.38
CA HIS A 350 19.84 13.44 5.40
C HIS A 350 19.73 14.96 5.57
N ARG A 351 19.34 15.68 4.51
CA ARG A 351 19.13 17.13 4.58
C ARG A 351 17.88 17.52 5.36
N TYR A 352 16.78 16.80 5.19
CA TYR A 352 15.47 17.21 5.72
C TYR A 352 14.95 16.34 6.86
N LEU A 353 15.49 15.14 7.08
CA LEU A 353 14.97 14.17 8.04
C LEU A 353 16.07 13.68 9.00
N ASN A 354 15.66 13.38 10.22
CA ASN A 354 16.43 12.55 11.13
C ASN A 354 16.25 11.07 10.72
N VAL A 355 17.12 10.61 9.82
CA VAL A 355 17.07 9.26 9.24
C VAL A 355 17.17 8.15 10.31
N PRO A 356 18.09 8.19 11.29
CA PRO A 356 18.16 7.15 12.32
C PRO A 356 16.84 6.95 13.08
N ARG A 357 16.19 8.04 13.52
CA ARG A 357 14.90 7.93 14.22
C ARG A 357 13.78 7.42 13.31
N LEU A 358 13.80 7.80 12.03
CA LEU A 358 12.84 7.30 11.05
C LEU A 358 12.98 5.79 10.85
N ILE A 359 14.20 5.27 10.73
CA ILE A 359 14.47 3.83 10.61
C ILE A 359 13.92 3.09 11.83
N THR A 360 14.24 3.55 13.04
CA THR A 360 13.73 2.93 14.27
C THR A 360 12.20 2.93 14.31
N TRP A 361 11.57 4.04 13.92
CA TRP A 361 10.11 4.14 13.90
C TRP A 361 9.47 3.22 12.86
N LEU A 362 9.99 3.18 11.62
CA LEU A 362 9.50 2.30 10.55
C LEU A 362 9.63 0.83 10.93
N SER A 363 10.79 0.41 11.43
CA SER A 363 11.02 -0.96 11.90
C SER A 363 10.03 -1.36 13.01
N SER A 364 9.75 -0.45 13.95
CA SER A 364 8.79 -0.66 15.06
C SER A 364 7.32 -0.72 14.63
N ARG A 365 7.01 -0.67 13.33
CA ARG A 365 5.66 -0.89 12.80
C ARG A 365 5.35 -2.35 12.55
N GLN A 366 6.36 -3.21 12.39
CA GLN A 366 6.13 -4.63 12.13
C GLN A 366 5.91 -5.39 13.43
N TYR A 367 4.82 -6.14 13.51
CA TYR A 367 4.46 -6.89 14.72
C TYR A 367 4.70 -8.39 14.53
N ALA A 368 4.80 -9.09 15.65
CA ALA A 368 4.75 -10.54 15.73
C ALA A 368 3.74 -10.91 16.83
N PRO A 369 2.96 -12.00 16.67
CA PRO A 369 3.09 -13.02 15.63
C PRO A 369 2.50 -12.64 14.26
N GLU A 370 1.78 -11.53 14.13
CA GLU A 370 1.04 -11.26 12.88
C GLU A 370 1.96 -11.14 11.66
N GLY A 371 3.16 -10.58 11.80
CA GLY A 371 4.12 -10.38 10.71
C GLY A 371 3.85 -9.16 9.83
N GLY A 372 2.63 -8.61 9.87
CA GLY A 372 2.22 -7.41 9.15
C GLY A 372 2.68 -6.10 9.80
N PHE A 373 2.37 -4.99 9.12
CA PHE A 373 2.66 -3.65 9.61
C PHE A 373 1.42 -2.96 10.20
N SER A 374 1.65 -2.20 11.27
CA SER A 374 0.72 -1.19 11.80
C SER A 374 0.96 0.17 11.15
N GLY A 375 -0.09 0.99 11.06
CA GLY A 375 0.03 2.35 10.51
C GLY A 375 0.71 3.33 11.45
N ARG A 376 0.57 3.13 12.76
CA ARG A 376 1.04 4.05 13.81
C ARG A 376 1.16 3.30 15.15
N THR A 377 1.89 3.88 16.09
CA THR A 377 2.21 3.27 17.38
C THR A 377 0.93 2.86 18.14
N ASN A 378 0.92 1.65 18.74
CA ASN A 378 -0.20 1.10 19.51
C ASN A 378 -1.53 0.97 18.74
N LYS A 379 -1.46 0.74 17.42
CA LYS A 379 -2.60 0.36 16.60
C LYS A 379 -2.34 -0.98 15.93
N LEU A 380 -3.42 -1.58 15.45
CA LEU A 380 -3.41 -2.91 14.89
C LEU A 380 -2.62 -2.96 13.57
N VAL A 381 -2.13 -4.15 13.24
CA VAL A 381 -1.71 -4.50 11.88
C VAL A 381 -2.85 -4.31 10.88
N ASP A 382 -2.53 -3.99 9.64
CA ASP A 382 -3.48 -3.88 8.52
C ASP A 382 -2.72 -4.12 7.21
N GLY A 383 -3.30 -4.95 6.35
CA GLY A 383 -2.77 -5.38 5.08
C GLY A 383 -2.36 -4.24 4.15
N CYS A 384 -3.04 -3.09 4.18
CA CYS A 384 -2.65 -1.96 3.32
C CYS A 384 -1.29 -1.35 3.70
N TYR A 385 -0.86 -1.46 4.97
CA TYR A 385 0.45 -0.99 5.40
C TYR A 385 1.59 -1.88 4.88
N SER A 386 1.28 -3.03 4.29
CA SER A 386 2.24 -3.80 3.50
C SER A 386 2.86 -2.94 2.39
N HIS A 387 2.07 -2.08 1.74
CA HIS A 387 2.62 -1.07 0.83
C HIS A 387 3.09 0.18 1.59
N TRP A 388 2.22 0.84 2.36
CA TRP A 388 2.55 2.16 2.92
C TRP A 388 3.74 2.17 3.86
N VAL A 389 4.01 1.08 4.58
CA VAL A 389 5.22 0.95 5.41
C VAL A 389 6.27 0.14 4.65
N GLY A 390 5.90 -0.98 4.03
CA GLY A 390 6.84 -1.85 3.32
C GLY A 390 7.60 -1.13 2.19
N ALA A 391 6.93 -0.29 1.41
CA ALA A 391 7.54 0.48 0.32
C ALA A 391 8.42 1.66 0.79
N CYS A 392 8.41 1.99 2.10
CA CYS A 392 9.39 2.93 2.64
C CYS A 392 10.79 2.32 2.70
N PHE A 393 10.92 1.01 2.93
CA PHE A 393 12.22 0.38 3.14
C PHE A 393 13.14 0.45 1.93
N PRO A 394 12.69 0.20 0.68
CA PRO A 394 13.52 0.43 -0.50
C PRO A 394 14.09 1.85 -0.62
N LEU A 395 13.30 2.87 -0.23
CA LEU A 395 13.73 4.27 -0.25
C LEU A 395 14.80 4.54 0.82
N ILE A 396 14.65 3.93 2.00
CA ILE A 396 15.62 4.01 3.09
C ILE A 396 16.90 3.23 2.76
N GLU A 397 16.78 2.02 2.19
CA GLU A 397 17.91 1.22 1.72
C GLU A 397 18.72 2.01 0.67
N ALA A 398 18.05 2.65 -0.29
CA ALA A 398 18.69 3.54 -1.25
C ALA A 398 19.43 4.72 -0.58
N CYS A 399 18.86 5.30 0.48
CA CYS A 399 19.49 6.37 1.27
C CYS A 399 20.76 5.91 2.00
N LEU A 400 20.82 4.64 2.42
CA LEU A 400 21.97 4.07 3.15
C LEU A 400 23.04 3.47 2.24
N SER A 401 22.70 3.17 0.98
CA SER A 401 23.64 2.63 0.02
C SER A 401 24.80 3.61 -0.26
N PRO A 402 26.06 3.12 -0.32
CA PRO A 402 27.19 3.96 -0.67
C PRO A 402 26.96 4.57 -2.06
N ALA A 403 27.28 5.86 -2.21
CA ALA A 403 27.40 6.45 -3.54
C ALA A 403 28.57 5.74 -4.23
N SER A 404 28.30 5.00 -5.30
CA SER A 404 29.34 4.35 -6.10
C SER A 404 30.34 5.42 -6.57
N SER A 405 31.50 5.51 -5.92
CA SER A 405 32.60 6.36 -6.36
C SER A 405 33.20 5.76 -7.63
N GLY A 406 33.16 6.51 -8.73
CA GLY A 406 33.68 6.12 -10.04
C GLY A 406 35.21 6.01 -10.10
N SER A 407 35.83 5.13 -9.32
CA SER A 407 37.27 4.90 -9.41
C SER A 407 37.66 3.50 -8.93
N GLU A 408 37.42 2.49 -9.75
CA GLU A 408 38.32 1.33 -9.89
C GLU A 408 38.16 0.80 -11.33
N PRO A 409 39.25 0.64 -12.11
CA PRO A 409 39.17 0.04 -13.44
C PRO A 409 38.60 -1.37 -13.37
N ALA A 410 37.77 -1.73 -14.34
CA ALA A 410 37.03 -2.98 -14.48
C ALA A 410 37.91 -4.25 -14.68
N GLU A 411 39.14 -4.30 -14.17
CA GLU A 411 40.07 -5.42 -14.33
C GLU A 411 40.37 -6.19 -13.03
N THR A 412 39.87 -5.77 -11.88
CA THR A 412 39.88 -6.58 -10.64
C THR A 412 38.49 -6.82 -10.03
N ALA A 413 37.43 -6.30 -10.67
CA ALA A 413 36.04 -6.55 -10.32
C ALA A 413 35.49 -7.92 -10.79
N THR A 414 36.36 -8.86 -11.16
CA THR A 414 36.00 -10.24 -11.54
C THR A 414 35.98 -11.22 -10.37
N ALA A 415 36.25 -10.76 -9.13
CA ALA A 415 36.25 -11.62 -7.94
C ALA A 415 35.25 -11.21 -6.83
N ALA A 416 34.48 -10.13 -7.01
CA ALA A 416 33.49 -9.67 -6.02
C ALA A 416 32.04 -9.63 -6.54
N ALA A 417 31.82 -9.87 -7.84
CA ALA A 417 30.49 -9.95 -8.46
C ALA A 417 29.85 -11.36 -8.39
N THR A 418 30.40 -12.26 -7.57
CA THR A 418 29.99 -13.67 -7.48
C THR A 418 29.65 -14.09 -6.04
N THR A 419 28.94 -13.25 -5.29
CA THR A 419 28.44 -13.62 -3.95
C THR A 419 26.91 -13.67 -3.94
N THR A 420 26.40 -14.86 -4.28
CA THR A 420 25.26 -15.56 -3.65
C THR A 420 24.23 -14.70 -2.89
N HIS A 421 23.01 -14.57 -3.42
CA HIS A 421 21.89 -13.88 -2.75
C HIS A 421 20.87 -14.91 -2.23
N LYS A 422 20.96 -15.26 -0.94
CA LYS A 422 19.79 -15.76 -0.17
C LYS A 422 18.76 -14.62 -0.04
N LEU A 423 17.52 -14.90 0.43
CA LEU A 423 16.83 -13.91 1.28
C LEU A 423 17.90 -13.38 2.24
N PRO A 424 18.25 -12.09 2.22
CA PRO A 424 19.32 -11.65 3.08
C PRO A 424 18.90 -12.04 4.49
N PRO A 425 19.77 -12.70 5.27
CA PRO A 425 19.42 -13.06 6.64
C PRO A 425 18.80 -11.85 7.33
N ALA A 426 17.93 -12.03 8.33
CA ALA A 426 17.26 -10.91 8.99
C ALA A 426 18.21 -9.78 9.45
N SER A 427 19.51 -10.08 9.61
CA SER A 427 20.60 -9.13 9.83
C SER A 427 20.96 -8.18 8.66
N GLU A 428 20.45 -8.43 7.45
CA GLU A 428 20.80 -7.76 6.19
C GLU A 428 19.58 -7.07 5.54
N THR A 429 18.38 -7.18 6.12
CA THR A 429 17.19 -6.40 5.72
C THR A 429 16.72 -5.52 6.88
N LEU A 430 16.14 -4.36 6.56
CA LEU A 430 15.65 -3.43 7.59
C LEU A 430 14.27 -3.82 8.17
N PHE A 431 13.64 -4.87 7.63
CA PHE A 431 12.35 -5.41 8.04
C PHE A 431 12.25 -6.91 7.74
N SER A 432 11.36 -7.62 8.44
CA SER A 432 11.14 -9.05 8.21
C SER A 432 10.31 -9.27 6.94
N ARG A 433 10.97 -9.59 5.82
CA ARG A 433 10.28 -10.04 4.60
C ARG A 433 9.46 -11.30 4.86
N GLU A 434 9.96 -12.21 5.70
CA GLU A 434 9.25 -13.43 6.07
C GLU A 434 7.91 -13.15 6.75
N GLY A 435 7.94 -12.32 7.79
CA GLY A 435 6.74 -11.97 8.54
C GLY A 435 5.71 -11.29 7.63
N LEU A 436 6.15 -10.41 6.73
CA LEU A 436 5.23 -9.74 5.81
C LEU A 436 4.57 -10.73 4.84
N ILE A 437 5.34 -11.64 4.24
CA ILE A 437 4.80 -12.64 3.31
C ILE A 437 3.82 -13.57 4.02
N ARG A 438 4.13 -14.04 5.24
CA ARG A 438 3.20 -14.84 6.07
C ARG A 438 1.92 -14.08 6.35
N TYR A 439 1.99 -12.82 6.79
CA TYR A 439 0.80 -12.01 7.04
C TYR A 439 -0.09 -11.88 5.79
N ILE A 440 0.53 -11.64 4.63
CA ILE A 440 -0.19 -11.45 3.38
C ILE A 440 -0.87 -12.75 2.94
N LEU A 441 -0.10 -13.83 2.80
CA LEU A 441 -0.59 -15.08 2.23
C LEU A 441 -1.47 -15.86 3.20
N CYS A 442 -1.16 -15.85 4.50
CA CYS A 442 -1.98 -16.53 5.50
C CYS A 442 -3.19 -15.69 5.94
N CYS A 443 -3.02 -14.40 6.25
CA CYS A 443 -4.08 -13.64 6.95
C CYS A 443 -4.90 -12.73 6.02
N CYS A 444 -4.32 -12.24 4.92
CA CYS A 444 -4.94 -11.18 4.11
C CYS A 444 -5.71 -11.68 2.89
N GLN A 445 -5.65 -12.97 2.55
CA GLN A 445 -6.45 -13.52 1.45
C GLN A 445 -7.93 -13.67 1.89
N ASP A 446 -8.88 -13.27 1.05
CA ASP A 446 -10.29 -13.62 1.24
C ASP A 446 -10.53 -15.02 0.65
N GLU A 447 -10.55 -16.02 1.52
CA GLU A 447 -10.73 -17.43 1.17
C GLU A 447 -12.13 -17.76 0.64
N THR A 448 -13.09 -16.84 0.77
CA THR A 448 -14.42 -17.04 0.20
C THR A 448 -14.35 -17.01 -1.33
N ARG A 449 -15.44 -17.44 -1.98
CA ARG A 449 -15.59 -17.35 -3.45
C ARG A 449 -15.52 -15.91 -4.00
N ARG A 450 -15.49 -14.90 -3.13
CA ARG A 450 -15.38 -13.49 -3.51
C ARG A 450 -14.01 -13.17 -4.09
N GLY A 451 -12.94 -13.74 -3.53
CA GLY A 451 -11.57 -13.32 -3.81
C GLY A 451 -11.25 -11.90 -3.32
N GLY A 452 -10.11 -11.38 -3.75
CA GLY A 452 -9.51 -10.14 -3.25
C GLY A 452 -8.73 -10.34 -1.95
N LEU A 453 -8.07 -9.26 -1.50
CA LEU A 453 -7.35 -9.21 -0.23
C LEU A 453 -7.96 -8.16 0.71
N ARG A 454 -7.69 -8.31 2.01
CA ARG A 454 -8.35 -7.58 3.10
C ARG A 454 -7.36 -6.92 4.05
N ASP A 455 -7.88 -6.05 4.93
CA ASP A 455 -7.17 -5.44 6.06
C ASP A 455 -6.55 -6.53 6.98
N LYS A 456 -7.40 -7.40 7.53
CA LYS A 456 -7.04 -8.49 8.44
C LYS A 456 -8.16 -9.52 8.49
N PRO A 457 -7.96 -10.70 9.11
CA PRO A 457 -9.03 -11.65 9.35
C PRO A 457 -10.28 -11.03 9.99
N GLY A 458 -11.45 -11.47 9.52
CA GLY A 458 -12.75 -10.91 9.92
C GLY A 458 -13.16 -9.60 9.21
N LYS A 459 -12.34 -9.09 8.29
CA LYS A 459 -12.71 -7.98 7.37
C LYS A 459 -13.02 -8.49 5.98
N MET A 460 -13.91 -7.80 5.27
CA MET A 460 -14.22 -8.12 3.87
C MET A 460 -13.11 -7.61 2.94
N SER A 461 -12.88 -8.30 1.82
CA SER A 461 -12.02 -7.79 0.76
C SER A 461 -12.62 -6.57 0.04
N ASP A 462 -11.73 -5.66 -0.35
CA ASP A 462 -11.99 -4.51 -1.21
C ASP A 462 -10.81 -4.26 -2.16
N SER A 463 -11.02 -3.44 -3.20
CA SER A 463 -9.98 -3.19 -4.21
C SER A 463 -8.80 -2.39 -3.65
N TYR A 464 -9.02 -1.52 -2.67
CA TYR A 464 -7.95 -0.76 -1.99
C TYR A 464 -6.96 -1.71 -1.31
N HIS A 465 -7.44 -2.59 -0.44
CA HIS A 465 -6.61 -3.58 0.24
C HIS A 465 -6.03 -4.56 -0.77
N THR A 466 -6.81 -5.04 -1.74
CA THR A 466 -6.29 -5.93 -2.80
C THR A 466 -5.07 -5.33 -3.49
N ASN A 467 -5.14 -4.08 -3.94
CA ASN A 467 -4.01 -3.41 -4.57
C ASN A 467 -2.81 -3.25 -3.63
N TYR A 468 -3.01 -2.69 -2.44
CA TYR A 468 -1.89 -2.34 -1.55
C TYR A 468 -1.28 -3.53 -0.82
N VAL A 469 -2.05 -4.60 -0.62
CA VAL A 469 -1.50 -5.88 -0.14
C VAL A 469 -0.64 -6.52 -1.23
N LEU A 470 -1.09 -6.56 -2.49
CA LEU A 470 -0.27 -7.05 -3.61
C LEU A 470 0.99 -6.20 -3.83
N ALA A 471 0.89 -4.88 -3.74
CA ALA A 471 2.05 -4.00 -3.82
C ALA A 471 3.02 -4.20 -2.65
N GLY A 472 2.52 -4.53 -1.46
CA GLY A 472 3.34 -4.92 -0.32
C GLY A 472 4.02 -6.28 -0.50
N LEU A 473 3.32 -7.26 -1.08
CA LEU A 473 3.90 -8.55 -1.45
C LEU A 473 5.04 -8.35 -2.45
N SER A 474 4.83 -7.47 -3.44
CA SER A 474 5.88 -7.05 -4.39
C SER A 474 7.10 -6.47 -3.67
N ALA A 475 6.91 -5.58 -2.70
CA ALA A 475 8.01 -5.03 -1.91
C ALA A 475 8.77 -6.11 -1.11
N ALA A 476 8.08 -7.13 -0.60
CA ALA A 476 8.70 -8.26 0.09
C ALA A 476 9.41 -9.26 -0.84
N GLN A 477 9.02 -9.33 -2.12
CA GLN A 477 9.54 -10.28 -3.12
C GLN A 477 10.71 -9.73 -3.97
N HIS A 478 10.96 -8.42 -3.94
CA HIS A 478 11.95 -7.75 -4.80
C HIS A 478 12.88 -6.83 -4.00
N PHE A 479 14.11 -6.67 -4.50
CA PHE A 479 15.05 -5.64 -4.05
C PHE A 479 15.14 -4.53 -5.07
N TRP A 480 15.01 -3.30 -4.61
CA TRP A 480 15.26 -2.13 -5.44
C TRP A 480 16.59 -1.51 -5.07
N THR A 481 17.37 -1.18 -6.08
CA THR A 481 18.64 -0.48 -5.94
C THR A 481 18.58 0.83 -6.71
N LEU A 482 19.30 1.83 -6.19
CA LEU A 482 19.39 3.15 -6.81
C LEU A 482 20.83 3.38 -7.28
N SER A 483 21.03 3.36 -8.59
CA SER A 483 22.33 3.57 -9.21
C SER A 483 22.51 5.03 -9.62
N LEU A 484 23.73 5.54 -9.51
CA LEU A 484 24.10 6.78 -10.20
C LEU A 484 24.51 6.40 -11.64
N PRO A 485 24.01 7.12 -12.67
CA PRO A 485 24.59 7.00 -14.00
C PRO A 485 26.09 7.27 -13.94
N LEU A 486 26.88 6.53 -14.71
CA LEU A 486 28.34 6.72 -14.79
C LEU A 486 28.66 8.20 -15.13
N GLU A 487 29.49 8.85 -14.32
CA GLU A 487 29.95 10.21 -14.59
C GLU A 487 30.77 10.24 -15.90
N GLU A 488 30.36 11.05 -16.88
CA GLU A 488 31.35 11.66 -17.78
C GLU A 488 32.13 12.73 -16.99
N PRO A 489 33.45 12.88 -17.20
CA PRO A 489 34.30 13.72 -16.35
C PRO A 489 33.82 15.17 -16.29
N ALA A 490 33.56 15.64 -15.07
CA ALA A 490 32.90 16.91 -14.76
C ALA A 490 33.65 18.16 -15.24
N VAL A 491 32.94 19.05 -15.94
CA VAL A 491 33.21 20.49 -15.90
C VAL A 491 32.47 21.04 -14.66
N PRO A 492 33.10 21.81 -13.77
CA PRO A 492 32.44 22.33 -12.57
C PRO A 492 31.34 23.33 -12.95
N VAL A 493 30.08 22.91 -12.85
CA VAL A 493 28.90 23.77 -13.03
C VAL A 493 28.37 24.17 -11.64
N PRO A 494 28.12 25.47 -11.36
CA PRO A 494 27.51 25.92 -10.11
C PRO A 494 26.07 25.38 -9.95
N PRO A 495 25.54 25.30 -8.72
CA PRO A 495 24.20 24.76 -8.46
C PRO A 495 23.13 25.60 -9.16
N SER A 496 22.53 25.03 -10.22
CA SER A 496 21.38 25.56 -10.94
C SER A 496 20.09 24.90 -10.41
N PRO A 497 18.94 25.59 -10.40
CA PRO A 497 17.63 24.99 -10.11
C PRO A 497 17.11 24.06 -11.21
N GLU A 498 17.94 23.72 -12.22
CA GLU A 498 17.57 22.80 -13.29
C GLU A 498 17.67 21.33 -12.86
N PRO A 499 16.88 20.43 -13.48
CA PRO A 499 16.92 19.00 -13.18
C PRO A 499 18.35 18.46 -13.33
N VAL A 500 18.76 17.58 -12.41
CA VAL A 500 20.07 16.91 -12.47
C VAL A 500 20.23 16.27 -13.85
N ALA A 501 21.32 16.61 -14.55
CA ALA A 501 21.60 16.19 -15.93
C ALA A 501 21.74 14.66 -16.14
N ASN A 502 21.60 13.87 -15.07
CA ASN A 502 21.57 12.42 -15.05
C ASN A 502 20.84 11.98 -13.76
N PRO A 503 19.51 11.80 -13.79
CA PRO A 503 18.76 11.41 -12.60
C PRO A 503 19.16 10.00 -12.13
N PRO A 504 19.12 9.73 -10.81
CA PRO A 504 19.35 8.39 -10.29
C PRO A 504 18.39 7.38 -10.93
N GLU A 505 18.91 6.21 -11.29
CA GLU A 505 18.13 5.15 -11.95
C GLU A 505 17.77 4.06 -10.95
N TRP A 506 16.46 3.78 -10.85
CA TRP A 506 15.96 2.66 -10.05
C TRP A 506 16.06 1.38 -10.87
N SER A 507 16.68 0.36 -10.29
CA SER A 507 16.70 -0.99 -10.83
C SER A 507 16.11 -1.97 -9.83
N VAL A 508 15.54 -3.05 -10.33
CA VAL A 508 14.90 -4.08 -9.51
C VAL A 508 15.55 -5.44 -9.77
N LEU A 509 15.84 -6.15 -8.69
CA LEU A 509 16.33 -7.52 -8.71
C LEU A 509 15.29 -8.42 -8.03
N PRO A 510 14.87 -9.53 -8.67
CA PRO A 510 14.05 -10.51 -8.00
C PRO A 510 14.87 -11.21 -6.91
N LEU A 511 14.21 -11.65 -5.84
CA LEU A 511 14.82 -12.55 -4.88
C LEU A 511 15.10 -13.93 -5.54
N TYR A 512 16.39 -14.26 -5.67
CA TYR A 512 16.93 -15.54 -6.15
C TYR A 512 17.31 -16.49 -5.00
N LEU A 513 17.67 -17.73 -5.34
CA LEU A 513 18.19 -18.72 -4.39
C LEU A 513 19.69 -18.60 -4.14
N ALA A 514 20.15 -19.23 -3.05
CA ALA A 514 21.54 -19.25 -2.58
C ALA A 514 22.57 -19.74 -3.62
N ASP A 515 22.15 -20.48 -4.64
CA ASP A 515 22.99 -21.10 -5.67
C ASP A 515 23.00 -20.33 -7.01
N GLY A 516 22.36 -19.16 -7.07
CA GLY A 516 22.39 -18.29 -8.25
C GLY A 516 21.47 -18.73 -9.40
N ARG A 517 20.56 -19.68 -9.18
CA ARG A 517 19.49 -20.00 -10.14
C ARG A 517 18.29 -19.08 -9.93
N GLU A 518 17.49 -18.92 -10.99
CA GLU A 518 16.14 -18.38 -10.83
C GLU A 518 15.40 -19.19 -9.77
N ALA A 519 14.80 -18.53 -8.77
CA ALA A 519 13.79 -19.19 -7.98
C ALA A 519 12.67 -19.56 -8.97
N GLY A 520 12.58 -20.82 -9.39
CA GLY A 520 11.67 -21.20 -10.48
C GLY A 520 12.17 -22.20 -11.52
N GLY A 521 13.16 -23.04 -11.24
CA GLY A 521 13.14 -24.37 -11.83
C GLY A 521 12.05 -25.19 -11.13
N ASP A 522 11.32 -26.04 -11.86
CA ASP A 522 10.32 -26.98 -11.30
C ASP A 522 10.94 -28.02 -10.33
N ASP A 523 12.25 -27.95 -10.08
CA ASP A 523 12.96 -28.85 -9.19
C ASP A 523 12.64 -28.57 -7.71
N GLU A 524 12.35 -29.64 -6.98
CA GLU A 524 11.96 -29.71 -5.57
C GLU A 524 12.97 -29.03 -4.61
N ALA A 525 14.25 -28.98 -4.98
CA ALA A 525 15.32 -28.32 -4.21
C ALA A 525 15.19 -26.78 -4.20
N THR A 526 14.62 -26.21 -5.25
CA THR A 526 14.40 -24.77 -5.45
C THR A 526 13.29 -24.27 -4.52
N ALA A 527 12.23 -25.06 -4.35
CA ALA A 527 11.09 -24.76 -3.49
C ALA A 527 11.44 -24.77 -1.98
N ALA A 528 12.52 -25.45 -1.57
CA ALA A 528 12.92 -25.55 -0.17
C ALA A 528 13.62 -24.30 0.39
N THR A 529 13.91 -23.29 -0.44
CA THR A 529 14.76 -22.14 -0.06
C THR A 529 14.10 -20.77 -0.23
N THR A 530 12.90 -20.68 -0.81
CA THR A 530 12.06 -19.47 -0.85
C THR A 530 10.77 -19.66 -0.07
N LEU A 531 10.38 -18.66 0.74
CA LEU A 531 9.18 -18.73 1.59
C LEU A 531 7.86 -18.84 0.81
N PHE A 532 7.83 -18.45 -0.47
CA PHE A 532 6.67 -18.48 -1.35
C PHE A 532 6.99 -19.26 -2.62
N ASN A 533 5.97 -19.79 -3.28
CA ASN A 533 6.14 -20.52 -4.54
C ASN A 533 6.37 -19.52 -5.69
N GLN A 534 7.05 -19.93 -6.75
CA GLN A 534 7.28 -19.03 -7.89
C GLN A 534 5.98 -18.58 -8.56
N SER A 535 4.95 -19.43 -8.54
CA SER A 535 3.59 -19.10 -8.97
C SER A 535 2.95 -17.95 -8.18
N ASP A 536 3.45 -17.65 -6.98
CA ASP A 536 2.95 -16.58 -6.10
C ASP A 536 3.65 -15.23 -6.35
N ARG A 537 4.62 -15.18 -7.27
CA ARG A 537 5.35 -13.96 -7.61
C ARG A 537 4.43 -12.94 -8.26
N VAL A 538 4.42 -11.71 -7.74
CA VAL A 538 3.74 -10.57 -8.35
C VAL A 538 4.74 -9.66 -9.06
N ARG A 539 4.29 -8.81 -9.98
CA ARG A 539 5.19 -7.87 -10.67
C ARG A 539 5.82 -6.86 -9.70
N PRO A 540 7.03 -6.36 -9.98
CA PRO A 540 7.68 -5.33 -9.19
C PRO A 540 6.90 -4.00 -9.24
N VAL A 541 6.80 -3.31 -8.08
CA VAL A 541 6.21 -1.96 -7.96
C VAL A 541 7.32 -0.95 -7.72
N HIS A 542 7.43 0.06 -8.58
CA HIS A 542 8.38 1.16 -8.42
C HIS A 542 8.17 1.83 -7.04
N PRO A 543 9.23 1.98 -6.22
CA PRO A 543 9.12 2.35 -4.81
C PRO A 543 8.61 3.79 -4.60
N VAL A 544 8.80 4.68 -5.58
CA VAL A 544 8.32 6.07 -5.55
C VAL A 544 6.95 6.24 -6.20
N TYR A 545 6.69 5.63 -7.36
CA TYR A 545 5.51 5.92 -8.18
C TYR A 545 4.29 5.02 -7.93
N ALA A 546 4.47 3.91 -7.22
CA ALA A 546 3.41 2.90 -7.03
C ALA A 546 2.81 2.37 -8.35
N LEU A 547 3.67 2.25 -9.37
CA LEU A 547 3.43 1.68 -10.70
C LEU A 547 4.58 0.75 -11.07
N PRO A 548 4.43 -0.19 -12.01
CA PRO A 548 5.58 -0.88 -12.60
C PRO A 548 6.56 0.10 -13.27
N GLN A 549 7.86 -0.20 -13.25
CA GLN A 549 8.92 0.68 -13.78
C GLN A 549 8.70 1.01 -15.26
N GLU A 550 8.40 0.00 -16.06
CA GLU A 550 8.13 0.09 -17.49
C GLU A 550 6.94 1.00 -17.82
N VAL A 551 5.94 1.07 -16.93
CA VAL A 551 4.79 1.97 -17.07
C VAL A 551 5.22 3.42 -16.82
N VAL A 552 6.05 3.63 -15.79
CA VAL A 552 6.65 4.94 -15.48
C VAL A 552 7.51 5.42 -16.65
N ASP A 553 8.37 4.56 -17.17
CA ASP A 553 9.27 4.89 -18.27
C ASP A 553 8.50 5.23 -19.55
N THR A 554 7.42 4.49 -19.84
CA THR A 554 6.59 4.72 -21.03
C THR A 554 5.89 6.08 -20.99
N ILE A 555 5.16 6.40 -19.91
CA ILE A 555 4.43 7.68 -19.81
C ILE A 555 5.41 8.86 -19.72
N ARG A 556 6.52 8.72 -18.99
CA ARG A 556 7.54 9.76 -18.92
C ARG A 556 8.22 9.94 -20.26
N GLY A 557 8.58 8.87 -20.95
CA GLY A 557 9.17 8.92 -22.30
C GLY A 557 8.29 9.71 -23.27
N TYR A 558 6.97 9.50 -23.22
CA TYR A 558 6.01 10.27 -24.00
C TYR A 558 6.05 11.78 -23.68
N PHE A 559 5.95 12.17 -22.40
CA PHE A 559 5.89 13.61 -22.04
C PHE A 559 7.25 14.33 -21.99
N PHE A 560 8.35 13.59 -21.83
CA PHE A 560 9.71 14.15 -21.87
C PHE A 560 10.25 14.24 -23.30
N ILE A 561 10.15 13.18 -24.10
CA ILE A 561 10.81 13.10 -25.41
C ILE A 561 9.88 13.60 -26.53
N ALA A 562 8.60 13.23 -26.51
CA ALA A 562 7.69 13.55 -27.62
C ALA A 562 7.03 14.94 -27.52
N LYS A 563 7.08 15.60 -26.35
CA LYS A 563 6.42 16.89 -26.09
C LYS A 563 7.35 17.95 -25.48
N GLU A 564 8.67 17.79 -25.58
CA GLU A 564 9.63 18.81 -25.17
C GLU A 564 9.40 20.10 -25.97
N GLY A 565 9.01 21.19 -25.30
CA GLY A 565 8.73 22.49 -25.93
C GLY A 565 7.31 22.70 -26.47
N ALA A 566 6.36 21.79 -26.21
CA ALA A 566 4.97 21.91 -26.69
C ALA A 566 3.99 22.62 -25.71
N LEU A 567 4.49 23.49 -24.82
CA LEU A 567 3.69 24.29 -23.89
C LEU A 567 3.81 25.78 -24.14
#